data_AF-A0ABD7Z9H4-F1
#
_entry.id   AF-A0ABD7Z9H4-F1
#
_cell.length_a   1.000
_cell.length_b   1.000
_cell.length_c   1.000
_cell.angle_alpha   90.00
_cell.angle_beta   90.00
_cell.angle_gamma   90.00
#
_symmetry.space_group_name_H-M   'P 1'
#
loop_
_entity.id
_entity.type
_entity.pdbx_description
1 polymer ?
#
loop_
_entity_poly.entity_id
_entity_poly.type
_entity_poly.pdbx_seq_one_letter_code
_entity_poly.pdbx_strand_id
1 'polypeptide(L)'
;MKNVSTTVKKPLDLCDSLYDLRKAKGALSALCDELDEFGISVCHFDDDYSQENAMRVACDASRDFDTWKLLIFSARDIIADQIAALDPPEDDGEEK
;
A
#
# COMPACT_ATOMS: atom_id res chain seq x y z
N MET A 1 21.47 -29.28 -33.52
CA MET A 1 21.53 -27.87 -33.08
C MET A 1 20.37 -27.66 -32.12
N LYS A 2 20.64 -27.34 -30.84
CA LYS A 2 19.58 -27.03 -29.87
C LYS A 2 19.21 -25.56 -30.04
N ASN A 3 17.93 -25.28 -30.24
CA ASN A 3 17.42 -23.93 -30.39
C ASN A 3 17.49 -23.25 -29.02
N VAL A 4 18.38 -22.28 -28.86
CA VAL A 4 18.41 -21.42 -27.68
C VAL A 4 17.23 -20.46 -27.83
N SER A 5 16.14 -20.73 -27.11
CA SER A 5 15.01 -19.81 -27.01
C SER A 5 15.47 -18.61 -26.19
N THR A 6 15.79 -17.51 -26.88
CA THR A 6 16.07 -16.23 -26.23
C THR A 6 14.72 -15.58 -25.90
N THR A 7 14.08 -16.02 -24.81
CA THR A 7 12.93 -15.31 -24.26
C THR A 7 13.44 -13.96 -23.76
N VAL A 8 13.34 -12.93 -24.61
CA VAL A 8 13.68 -11.57 -24.23
C VAL A 8 12.64 -11.16 -23.18
N LYS A 9 13.01 -11.21 -21.90
CA LYS A 9 12.25 -10.56 -20.83
C LYS A 9 12.07 -9.10 -21.28
N LYS A 10 10.83 -8.71 -21.56
CA LYS A 10 10.47 -7.34 -21.94
C LYS A 10 11.17 -6.42 -20.92
N PRO A 11 11.91 -5.38 -21.35
CA PRO A 11 12.56 -4.48 -20.41
C PRO A 11 11.49 -3.96 -19.45
N LEU A 12 11.74 -4.08 -18.15
CA LEU A 12 10.91 -3.46 -17.14
C LEU A 12 10.81 -1.97 -17.52
N ASP A 13 9.59 -1.45 -17.69
CA ASP A 13 9.43 -0.01 -17.92
C ASP A 13 9.74 0.70 -16.60
N LEU A 14 11.00 1.09 -16.46
CA LEU A 14 11.53 1.74 -15.26
C LEU A 14 10.83 3.08 -14.99
N CYS A 15 10.32 3.76 -16.02
CA CYS A 15 9.60 5.03 -15.85
C CYS A 15 8.25 4.81 -15.17
N ASP A 16 7.47 3.83 -15.66
CA ASP A 16 6.17 3.49 -15.09
C ASP A 16 6.31 2.89 -13.69
N SER A 17 7.30 2.02 -13.50
CA SER A 17 7.61 1.41 -12.20
C SER A 17 7.95 2.45 -11.14
N LEU A 18 8.79 3.44 -11.48
CA LEU A 18 9.14 4.54 -10.57
C LEU A 18 7.95 5.45 -10.28
N TYR A 19 7.08 5.69 -11.26
CA TYR A 19 5.87 6.47 -11.06
C TYR A 19 4.91 5.78 -10.10
N ASP A 20 4.68 4.48 -10.27
CA ASP A 20 3.83 3.69 -9.38
C ASP A 20 4.38 3.65 -7.96
N LEU A 21 5.67 3.37 -7.78
CA LEU A 21 6.30 3.41 -6.44
C LEU A 21 6.18 4.79 -5.78
N ARG A 22 6.21 5.89 -6.54
CA ARG A 22 5.94 7.24 -6.00
C ARG A 22 4.50 7.40 -5.54
N LYS A 23 3.51 6.83 -6.25
CA LYS A 23 2.12 6.81 -5.80
C LYS A 23 1.98 6.00 -4.50
N ALA A 24 2.60 4.82 -4.41
CA ALA A 24 2.59 4.02 -3.19
C ALA A 24 3.20 4.78 -2.00
N LYS A 25 4.35 5.44 -2.22
CA LYS A 25 4.96 6.32 -1.22
C LYS A 25 4.00 7.44 -0.80
N GLY A 26 3.35 8.10 -1.76
CA GLY A 26 2.39 9.17 -1.49
C GLY A 26 1.20 8.69 -0.65
N ALA A 27 0.66 7.51 -0.96
CA ALA A 27 -0.43 6.91 -0.20
C ALA A 27 -0.01 6.59 1.25
N LEU A 28 1.20 6.06 1.46
CA LEU A 28 1.72 5.83 2.82
C LEU A 28 1.96 7.13 3.58
N SER A 29 2.48 8.17 2.92
CA SER A 29 2.65 9.48 3.55
C SER A 29 1.31 10.09 3.96
N ALA A 30 0.30 10.06 3.09
CA ALA A 30 -1.04 10.52 3.44
C ALA A 30 -1.62 9.71 4.60
N LEU A 31 -1.39 8.40 4.67
CA LEU A 31 -1.84 7.59 5.79
C LEU A 31 -1.18 8.00 7.10
N CYS A 32 0.12 8.31 7.09
CA CYS A 32 0.80 8.83 8.28
C CYS A 32 0.17 10.14 8.74
N ASP A 33 -0.11 11.07 7.83
CA ASP A 33 -0.73 12.35 8.16
C ASP A 33 -2.12 12.15 8.81
N GLU A 34 -2.94 11.25 8.25
CA GLU A 34 -4.27 10.91 8.80
C GLU A 34 -4.18 10.25 10.19
N LEU A 35 -3.20 9.36 10.39
CA LEU A 35 -2.98 8.70 11.68
C LEU A 35 -2.40 9.64 12.74
N ASP A 36 -1.56 10.60 12.34
CA ASP A 36 -1.04 11.65 13.23
C ASP A 36 -2.20 12.56 13.70
N GLU A 37 -3.11 12.93 12.80
CA GLU A 37 -4.32 13.69 13.18
C GLU A 37 -5.23 12.89 14.12
N PHE A 38 -5.50 11.62 13.80
CA PHE A 38 -6.27 10.73 14.67
C PHE A 38 -5.60 10.54 16.04
N GLY A 39 -4.26 10.50 16.07
CA GLY A 39 -3.47 10.40 17.29
C GLY A 39 -3.75 11.52 18.28
N ILE A 40 -4.13 12.72 17.84
CA ILE A 40 -4.52 13.83 18.73
C ILE A 40 -5.77 13.45 19.55
N SER A 41 -6.76 12.83 18.91
CA SER A 41 -7.97 12.38 19.61
C SER A 41 -7.68 11.25 20.59
N VAL A 42 -6.73 10.35 20.26
CA VAL A 42 -6.26 9.32 21.19
C VAL A 42 -5.54 9.92 22.39
N CYS A 43 -4.63 10.87 22.17
CA CYS A 43 -3.93 11.58 23.27
C CYS A 43 -4.92 12.24 24.23
N HIS A 44 -5.96 12.90 23.72
CA HIS A 44 -7.00 13.49 24.57
C HIS A 44 -7.73 12.44 25.43
N PHE A 45 -7.98 11.24 24.89
CA PHE A 45 -8.60 10.16 25.64
C PHE A 45 -7.66 9.53 26.68
N ASP A 46 -6.37 9.39 26.36
CA ASP A 46 -5.38 8.88 27.31
C ASP A 46 -5.11 9.86 28.45
N ASP A 47 -5.18 11.17 28.17
CA ASP A 47 -5.08 12.22 29.19
C ASP A 47 -6.34 12.27 30.09
N ASP A 48 -7.53 12.02 29.52
CA ASP A 48 -8.81 11.97 30.22
C ASP A 48 -9.77 10.94 29.62
N TYR A 49 -9.98 9.84 30.35
CA TYR A 49 -10.83 8.70 29.99
C TYR A 49 -12.35 8.99 30.06
N SER A 50 -12.76 10.22 29.72
CA SER A 50 -14.16 10.63 29.70
C SER A 50 -14.93 9.98 28.54
N GLN A 51 -16.25 9.88 28.70
CA GLN A 51 -17.14 9.39 27.64
C GLN A 51 -17.09 10.29 26.40
N GLU A 52 -16.90 11.60 26.58
CA GLU A 52 -16.79 12.57 25.48
C GLU A 52 -15.55 12.28 24.63
N ASN A 53 -14.38 12.10 25.27
CA ASN A 53 -13.16 11.75 24.55
C ASN A 53 -13.24 10.37 23.89
N ALA A 54 -13.86 9.39 24.56
CA ALA A 54 -14.12 8.08 23.96
C ALA A 54 -15.01 8.18 22.70
N MET A 55 -16.06 9.00 22.75
CA MET A 55 -16.91 9.25 21.59
C MET A 55 -16.15 9.95 20.47
N ARG A 56 -15.27 10.90 20.79
CA ARG A 56 -14.42 11.57 19.80
C ARG A 56 -13.55 10.57 19.03
N VAL A 57 -12.82 9.71 19.76
CA VAL A 57 -12.01 8.64 19.15
C VAL A 57 -12.86 7.73 18.26
N ALA A 58 -14.03 7.28 18.75
CA ALA A 58 -14.90 6.40 17.97
C ALA A 58 -15.44 7.07 16.69
N CYS A 59 -15.84 8.35 16.78
CA CYS A 59 -16.34 9.12 15.65
C CYS A 59 -15.26 9.37 14.60
N ASP A 60 -14.08 9.82 15.02
CA ASP A 60 -12.96 10.11 14.10
C ASP A 60 -12.51 8.82 13.41
N ALA A 61 -12.33 7.73 14.16
CA ALA A 61 -12.01 6.43 13.58
C ALA A 61 -13.09 5.96 12.60
N SER A 62 -14.37 6.08 12.97
CA SER A 62 -15.47 5.66 12.08
C SER A 62 -15.56 6.48 10.80
N ARG A 63 -15.18 7.76 10.85
CA ARG A 63 -15.21 8.67 9.69
C ARG A 63 -14.09 8.33 8.71
N ASP A 64 -12.90 8.04 9.23
CA ASP A 64 -11.67 8.00 8.42
C ASP A 64 -11.20 6.57 8.09
N PHE A 65 -11.80 5.54 8.71
CA PHE A 65 -11.41 4.13 8.53
C PHE A 65 -11.35 3.67 7.07
N ASP A 66 -12.33 4.04 6.25
CA ASP A 66 -12.35 3.64 4.84
C ASP A 66 -11.25 4.35 4.03
N THR A 67 -10.94 5.60 4.38
CA THR A 67 -9.80 6.34 3.82
C THR A 67 -8.49 5.64 4.15
N TRP A 68 -8.27 5.26 5.40
CA TRP A 68 -7.06 4.55 5.81
C TRP A 68 -6.89 3.22 5.06
N LYS A 69 -7.99 2.46 4.92
CA LYS A 69 -7.99 1.23 4.13
C LYS A 69 -7.65 1.47 2.68
N LEU A 70 -8.22 2.49 2.06
CA LEU A 70 -7.95 2.83 0.66
C LEU A 70 -6.46 3.15 0.46
N LEU A 71 -5.86 3.93 1.36
CA LEU A 71 -4.44 4.30 1.31
C LEU A 71 -3.52 3.08 1.47
N ILE A 72 -3.80 2.22 2.46
CA ILE A 72 -3.05 0.97 2.68
C ILE A 72 -3.15 0.04 1.48
N PHE A 73 -4.35 -0.18 0.94
CA PHE A 73 -4.53 -1.10 -0.18
C PHE A 73 -3.91 -0.55 -1.46
N SER A 74 -4.03 0.75 -1.72
CA SER A 74 -3.38 1.38 -2.87
C SER A 74 -1.85 1.19 -2.83
N ALA A 75 -1.23 1.42 -1.68
CA ALA A 75 0.21 1.21 -1.51
C ALA A 75 0.60 -0.27 -1.64
N ARG A 76 -0.15 -1.17 -0.97
CA ARG A 76 0.10 -2.62 -0.99
C ARG A 76 0.01 -3.18 -2.41
N ASP A 77 -1.05 -2.84 -3.13
CA ASP A 77 -1.33 -3.43 -4.44
C ASP A 77 -0.28 -2.98 -5.46
N ILE A 78 0.11 -1.69 -5.43
CA ILE A 78 1.24 -1.20 -6.22
C ILE A 78 2.52 -1.97 -5.88
N ILE A 79 2.87 -2.12 -4.60
CA ILE A 79 4.10 -2.83 -4.21
C ILE A 79 4.05 -4.29 -4.67
N ALA A 80 2.91 -4.95 -4.55
CA ALA A 80 2.72 -6.34 -5.01
C ALA A 80 2.91 -6.46 -6.52
N ASP A 81 2.33 -5.55 -7.31
CA ASP A 81 2.49 -5.52 -8.77
C ASP A 81 3.96 -5.31 -9.16
N GLN A 82 4.67 -4.42 -8.45
CA GLN A 82 6.10 -4.17 -8.69
C GLN A 82 6.97 -5.38 -8.34
N ILE A 83 6.65 -6.10 -7.26
CA ILE A 83 7.34 -7.35 -6.89
C ILE A 83 7.11 -8.41 -7.97
N ALA A 84 5.86 -8.62 -8.39
CA ALA A 84 5.50 -9.60 -9.41
C ALA A 84 6.16 -9.32 -10.77
N ALA A 85 6.38 -8.05 -11.10
CA ALA A 85 7.08 -7.66 -12.33
C ALA A 85 8.59 -7.96 -12.28
N LEU A 86 9.22 -7.86 -11.09
CA LEU A 86 10.65 -8.11 -10.89
C LEU A 86 10.96 -9.61 -10.74
N ASP A 87 10.08 -10.34 -10.06
CA ASP A 87 10.17 -11.77 -9.81
C ASP A 87 8.88 -12.45 -10.31
N PRO A 88 8.72 -12.57 -11.64
CA PRO A 88 7.57 -13.25 -12.19
C PRO A 88 7.59 -14.73 -11.75
N PRO A 89 6.44 -15.31 -11.41
CA PRO A 89 6.37 -16.71 -11.02
C PRO A 89 7.04 -17.59 -12.09
N GLU A 90 7.75 -18.64 -11.66
CA GLU A 90 8.31 -19.62 -12.57
C GLU A 90 7.17 -20.12 -13.47
N ASP A 91 7.36 -20.00 -14.78
CA ASP A 91 6.45 -20.59 -15.76
C ASP A 91 6.67 -22.10 -15.66
N ASP A 92 5.75 -22.78 -14.95
CA ASP A 92 5.62 -24.24 -14.92
C ASP A 92 5.21 -24.70 -16.33
N GLY A 93 6.11 -24.54 -17.30
CA GLY A 93 6.00 -25.09 -18.62
C GLY A 93 6.05 -26.61 -18.51
N GLU A 94 4.93 -27.24 -18.17
CA GLU A 94 4.67 -28.62 -18.54
C GLU A 94 4.66 -28.66 -20.08
N GLU A 95 5.83 -28.92 -20.66
CA GLU A 95 5.95 -29.50 -21.99
C GLU A 95 5.11 -30.79 -22.01
N LYS A 96 3.97 -30.76 -22.71
CA LYS A 96 3.27 -31.95 -23.20
C LYS A 96 3.27 -31.96 -24.71
#